data_AF-A0A7Y0THR5-F1
#
_entry.id   AF-A0A7Y0THR5-F1
#
_cell.length_a   1.000
_cell.length_b   1.000
_cell.length_c   1.000
_cell.angle_alpha   90.00
_cell.angle_beta   90.00
_cell.angle_gamma   90.00
#
_symmetry.space_group_name_H-M   'P 1'
#
loop_
_entity.id
_entity.type
_entity.pdbx_description
1 polymer ?
#
loop_
_entity_poly.entity_id
_entity_poly.type
_entity_poly.pdbx_seq_one_letter_code
_entity_poly.pdbx_strand_id
1 'polypeptide(L)'
;MEKIDVNVYGDSYPLRVERRELTEKAARDVDKVMRLFAEKAPTFESSKLAVLTAISFAEKKIELEEEMASLKQNIARLNVFLRQNLS
;
A
#
# COMPACT_ATOMS: atom_id res chain seq x y z
N MET A 1 16.61 1.81 -14.89
CA MET A 1 15.84 2.88 -14.23
C MET A 1 15.34 3.82 -15.29
N GLU A 2 14.04 4.08 -15.31
CA GLU A 2 13.37 4.98 -16.25
C GLU A 2 12.95 6.27 -15.53
N LYS A 3 12.95 7.39 -16.24
CA LYS A 3 12.36 8.64 -15.74
C LYS A 3 10.90 8.69 -16.17
N ILE A 4 10.00 8.86 -15.21
CA ILE A 4 8.57 9.03 -15.47
C ILE A 4 8.04 10.23 -14.67
N ASP A 5 7.04 10.90 -15.20
CA ASP A 5 6.31 11.94 -14.50
C ASP A 5 5.01 11.35 -13.97
N VAL A 6 4.83 11.37 -12.65
CA VAL A 6 3.62 10.88 -12.00
C VAL A 6 2.79 12.04 -11.48
N ASN A 7 1.48 11.98 -11.70
CA ASN A 7 0.56 13.02 -11.24
C ASN A 7 -0.12 12.55 -9.96
N VAL A 8 0.02 13.33 -8.89
CA VAL A 8 -0.56 13.04 -7.58
C VAL A 8 -1.14 14.33 -7.00
N TYR A 9 -2.43 14.30 -6.68
CA TYR A 9 -3.16 15.40 -6.04
C TYR A 9 -3.03 16.75 -6.79
N GLY A 10 -3.01 16.69 -8.12
CA GLY A 10 -2.92 17.87 -9.00
C GLY A 10 -1.50 18.33 -9.32
N ASP A 11 -0.49 17.80 -8.62
CA ASP A 11 0.92 18.10 -8.89
C ASP A 11 1.59 17.00 -9.70
N SER A 12 2.61 17.36 -10.48
CA SER A 12 3.41 16.42 -11.27
C SER A 12 4.80 16.25 -10.66
N TYR A 13 5.20 15.00 -10.43
CA TYR A 13 6.45 14.64 -9.77
C TYR A 13 7.34 13.81 -10.71
N PRO A 14 8.51 14.34 -11.13
CA PRO A 14 9.47 13.59 -11.94
C PRO A 14 10.22 12.57 -11.06
N LEU A 15 10.01 11.28 -11.31
CA LEU A 15 10.60 10.19 -10.54
C LEU A 15 11.50 9.30 -11.41
N ARG A 16 12.57 8.77 -10.79
CA ARG A 16 13.39 7.69 -11.37
C ARG A 16 12.96 6.38 -10.77
N VAL A 17 12.49 5.45 -11.60
CA VAL A 17 11.85 4.23 -11.12
C VAL A 17 12.39 2.98 -11.82
N GLU A 18 12.28 1.85 -11.14
CA GLU A 18 12.67 0.55 -11.69
C GLU A 18 11.52 -0.13 -12.44
N ARG A 19 10.29 0.06 -11.97
CA ARG A 19 9.09 -0.59 -12.49
C ARG A 19 8.01 0.44 -12.77
N ARG A 20 8.00 0.97 -13.99
CA ARG A 20 7.11 2.04 -14.43
C ARG A 20 5.64 1.77 -14.12
N GLU A 21 5.10 0.64 -14.58
CA GLU A 21 3.68 0.30 -14.40
C GLU A 21 3.26 0.24 -12.93
N LEU A 22 4.13 -0.28 -12.06
CA LEU A 22 3.85 -0.35 -10.62
C LEU A 22 3.88 1.03 -9.98
N THR A 23 4.84 1.89 -10.36
CA THR A 23 4.88 3.26 -9.85
C THR A 23 3.67 4.06 -10.33
N GLU A 24 3.28 3.94 -11.59
CA GLU A 24 2.08 4.63 -12.11
C GLU A 24 0.81 4.17 -11.37
N LYS A 25 0.69 2.87 -11.10
CA LYS A 25 -0.42 2.35 -10.30
C LYS A 25 -0.39 2.89 -8.88
N ALA A 26 0.77 2.88 -8.22
CA ALA A 26 0.92 3.42 -6.88
C ALA A 26 0.58 4.91 -6.82
N ALA A 27 1.00 5.71 -7.81
CA ALA A 27 0.67 7.13 -7.89
C ALA A 27 -0.85 7.36 -8.01
N ARG A 28 -1.54 6.56 -8.84
CA ARG A 28 -3.01 6.60 -8.95
C ARG A 28 -3.70 6.24 -7.63
N ASP A 29 -3.19 5.22 -6.93
CA ASP A 29 -3.74 4.80 -5.65
C ASP A 29 -3.54 5.89 -4.58
N VAL A 30 -2.36 6.53 -4.56
CA VAL A 30 -2.08 7.68 -3.68
C VAL A 30 -3.00 8.85 -3.98
N ASP A 31 -3.17 9.24 -5.25
CA ASP A 31 -4.08 10.33 -5.63
C ASP A 31 -5.51 10.07 -5.15
N LYS A 32 -6.02 8.85 -5.34
CA LYS A 32 -7.36 8.46 -4.90
C LYS A 32 -7.52 8.58 -3.38
N VAL A 33 -6.55 8.10 -2.61
CA VAL A 33 -6.60 8.14 -1.14
C VAL A 33 -6.46 9.58 -0.63
N MET A 34 -5.56 10.38 -1.22
CA MET A 34 -5.44 11.80 -0.88
C MET A 34 -6.73 12.58 -1.13
N ARG A 35 -7.41 12.33 -2.26
CA ARG A 35 -8.72 12.94 -2.55
C ARG A 35 -9.80 12.52 -1.55
N LEU A 36 -9.85 11.24 -1.17
CA LEU A 36 -10.78 10.76 -0.14
C LEU A 36 -10.55 11.44 1.22
N PHE A 37 -9.28 11.68 1.59
CA PHE A 37 -8.98 12.44 2.81
C PHE A 37 -9.33 13.92 2.66
N ALA A 38 -9.10 14.51 1.49
CA ALA A 38 -9.51 15.89 1.21
C ALA A 38 -11.03 16.09 1.32
N GLU A 39 -11.82 15.13 0.84
CA GLU A 39 -13.28 15.14 0.98
C GLU A 39 -13.73 15.13 2.45
N LYS A 40 -13.03 14.37 3.31
CA LYS A 40 -13.32 14.25 4.74
C LYS A 40 -12.77 15.41 5.57
N ALA A 41 -11.70 16.04 5.12
CA ALA A 41 -10.98 17.10 5.81
C ALA A 41 -10.55 18.21 4.83
N PRO A 42 -11.50 19.01 4.30
CA PRO A 42 -11.23 19.98 3.24
C PRO A 42 -10.33 21.15 3.67
N THR A 43 -10.12 21.33 4.98
CA THR A 43 -9.24 22.37 5.55
C THR A 43 -7.78 21.92 5.68
N PHE A 44 -7.46 20.67 5.37
CA PHE A 44 -6.09 20.17 5.48
C PHE A 44 -5.25 20.58 4.27
N GLU A 45 -4.02 21.03 4.54
CA GLU A 45 -3.04 21.30 3.50
C GLU A 45 -2.62 20.00 2.78
N SER A 46 -2.22 20.11 1.51
CA SER A 46 -1.77 18.97 0.69
C SER A 46 -0.65 18.17 1.34
N SER A 47 0.27 18.84 2.06
CA SER A 47 1.36 18.22 2.82
C SER A 47 0.83 17.28 3.91
N LYS A 48 -0.18 17.72 4.66
CA LYS A 48 -0.83 16.94 5.72
C LYS A 48 -1.63 15.78 5.16
N LEU A 49 -2.32 15.99 4.03
CA LEU A 49 -3.02 14.93 3.30
C LEU A 49 -2.05 13.86 2.77
N ALA A 50 -0.88 14.27 2.27
CA ALA A 50 0.16 13.36 1.79
C ALA A 50 0.73 12.51 2.95
N VAL A 51 1.02 13.14 4.09
CA VAL A 51 1.49 12.41 5.30
C VAL A 51 0.42 11.44 5.79
N LEU A 52 -0.84 11.85 5.88
CA LEU A 52 -1.94 10.97 6.29
C LEU A 52 -2.11 9.78 5.33
N THR A 53 -1.96 10.03 4.03
CA THR A 53 -1.99 8.99 3.00
C THR A 53 -0.83 8.01 3.15
N ALA A 54 0.39 8.51 3.37
CA ALA A 54 1.55 7.68 3.59
C ALA A 54 1.41 6.79 4.83
N ILE A 55 0.89 7.35 5.93
CA ILE A 55 0.61 6.58 7.16
C ILE A 55 -0.43 5.50 6.89
N SER A 56 -1.54 5.83 6.23
CA SER A 56 -2.60 4.87 5.91
C SER A 56 -2.09 3.70 5.06
N PHE A 57 -1.21 3.96 4.08
CA PHE A 57 -0.57 2.88 3.32
C PHE A 57 0.40 2.04 4.15
N ALA A 58 1.15 2.67 5.07
CA ALA A 58 2.06 1.96 5.95
C ALA A 58 1.30 1.04 6.93
N GLU A 59 0.20 1.53 7.52
CA GLU A 59 -0.71 0.72 8.34
C GLU A 59 -1.25 -0.46 7.55
N LYS A 60 -1.74 -0.23 6.33
CA LYS A 60 -2.27 -1.31 5.50
C LYS A 60 -1.23 -2.37 5.15
N LYS A 61 0.01 -1.94 4.90
CA LYS A 61 1.12 -2.85 4.67
C LYS A 61 1.38 -3.73 5.90
N ILE A 62 1.42 -3.14 7.10
CA ILE A 62 1.63 -3.86 8.35
C ILE A 62 0.51 -4.88 8.58
N GLU A 63 -0.76 -4.48 8.43
CA GLU A 63 -1.91 -5.39 8.53
C GLU A 63 -1.77 -6.60 7.59
N LEU A 64 -1.40 -6.37 6.34
CA LEU A 64 -1.24 -7.44 5.35
C LEU A 64 -0.06 -8.36 5.68
N GLU A 65 1.05 -7.82 6.21
CA GLU A 65 2.19 -8.62 6.66
C GLU A 65 1.82 -9.52 7.85
N GLU A 66 1.03 -9.00 8.80
CA GLU A 66 0.51 -9.75 9.94
C GLU A 66 -0.47 -10.84 9.50
N GLU A 67 -1.40 -10.52 8.60
CA GLU A 67 -2.36 -11.49 8.05
C GLU A 67 -1.64 -12.62 7.31
N MET A 68 -0.63 -12.28 6.49
CA MET A 68 0.20 -13.27 5.80
C MET A 68 0.98 -14.16 6.78
N ALA A 69 1.50 -13.60 7.88
CA ALA A 69 2.19 -14.36 8.91
C ALA A 69 1.23 -15.34 9.62
N SER A 70 0.02 -14.87 9.96
CA SER A 70 -1.04 -15.68 10.55
C SER A 70 -1.46 -16.83 9.62
N LEU A 71 -1.69 -16.55 8.34
CA LEU A 71 -2.04 -17.57 7.35
C LEU A 71 -0.95 -18.63 7.20
N LYS A 72 0.33 -18.22 7.15
CA LYS A 72 1.47 -19.15 7.11
C LYS A 72 1.51 -20.05 8.35
N GLN A 73 1.23 -19.49 9.52
CA GLN A 73 1.18 -20.26 10.76
C GLN A 73 0.03 -21.28 10.74
N ASN A 74 -1.15 -20.89 10.25
CA ASN A 74 -2.29 -21.79 10.12
C ASN A 74 -1.99 -22.94 9.16
N ILE A 75 -1.39 -22.67 8.01
CA ILE A 75 -0.97 -23.69 7.04
C ILE A 75 0.06 -24.64 7.69
N ALA A 76 1.02 -24.12 8.45
CA ALA A 76 2.00 -24.94 9.15
C ALA A 76 1.34 -25.89 10.17
N ARG A 77 0.39 -25.38 10.96
CA ARG A 77 -0.39 -26.19 11.92
C ARG A 77 -1.20 -27.28 11.22
N LEU A 78 -1.89 -26.94 10.12
CA LEU A 78 -2.63 -27.89 9.28
C LEU A 78 -1.71 -28.99 8.74
N ASN A 79 -0.53 -28.65 8.23
CA ASN A 79 0.43 -29.63 7.73
C ASN A 79 0.93 -30.58 8.83
N VAL A 80 1.16 -30.08 10.05
CA VAL A 80 1.54 -30.93 11.20
C VAL A 80 0.39 -31.87 11.56
N PHE A 81 -0.84 -31.37 11.65
CA PHE A 81 -2.01 -32.17 11.95
C PHE A 81 -2.24 -33.28 10.91
N LEU A 82 -2.14 -32.96 9.62
CA LEU A 82 -2.30 -33.95 8.55
C LEU A 82 -1.23 -35.05 8.64
N ARG A 83 0.03 -34.69 8.92
CA ARG A 83 1.11 -35.68 9.10
C ARG A 83 0.87 -36.62 10.27
N GLN A 84 0.25 -36.14 11.36
CA GLN A 84 -0.02 -36.94 12.55
C GLN A 84 -1.21 -37.89 12.40
N ASN A 85 -2.15 -37.61 11.49
CA ASN A 85 -3.39 -38.39 11.33
C ASN A 85 -3.43 -39.23 10.04
N LEU A 86 -2.45 -39.07 9.15
CA LEU A 86 -2.32 -39.84 7.90
C LEU A 86 -1.09 -40.77 7.90
N SER A 87 -0.39 -40.87 9.03
CA SER A 87 0.68 -41.84 9.32
C SER A 87 0.16 -42.95 10.24
#